data_AF-A0A2A9DUF0-F1
#
_entry.id   AF-A0A2A9DUF0-F1
#
_cell.length_a   1.000
_cell.length_b   1.000
_cell.length_c   1.000
_cell.angle_alpha   90.00
_cell.angle_beta   90.00
_cell.angle_gamma   90.00
#
_symmetry.space_group_name_H-M   'P 1'
#
loop_
_entity.id
_entity.type
_entity.pdbx_description
1 polymer ?
#
loop_
_entity_poly.entity_id
_entity_poly.type
_entity_poly.pdbx_seq_one_letter_code
_entity_poly.pdbx_strand_id
1 'polypeptide(L)'
;MTAPHSRPGSTPESGSVPATALGSPSSRAATGAVAGSAHGTDPQRQRGRSIRSAVARYPLVTFFVLANLLSWAAWTPYILSNNGLGVWDYSFPEWLGTSQFAGVLPGAYLGPIASALLVTALADGRAGLRAWAKRLWKWRVGFRWYVITIVGVPAAIIASTLVFSGGQLQAPSLIVIAAFVPGLVLQMVTTGLAEEPGWRDFALPRLQARFTPLTASFILGPLWALWHMPLFLSDWGGWPDAAWWRPLEFAAFCIAFNVVMTWVFNRTGQSLPLSMLMHVSVNNFVSIAWSDMFPMLNADTAQHALLFGSTIAAVLIVAATRGRLGAAPRRV
;
A
#
# COMPACT_ATOMS: atom_id res chain seq x y z
N MET A 1 -44.59 38.48 -36.95
CA MET A 1 -43.49 38.91 -37.85
C MET A 1 -42.99 37.69 -38.62
N THR A 2 -42.43 37.92 -39.81
CA THR A 2 -42.26 36.93 -40.90
C THR A 2 -41.08 35.97 -40.73
N ALA A 3 -41.09 34.92 -41.56
CA ALA A 3 -40.24 33.73 -41.50
C ALA A 3 -39.05 33.81 -42.54
N PRO A 4 -38.26 32.75 -42.84
CA PRO A 4 -36.80 32.84 -43.01
C PRO A 4 -36.27 32.66 -44.46
N HIS A 5 -34.98 32.92 -44.71
CA HIS A 5 -34.29 32.47 -45.94
C HIS A 5 -32.75 32.26 -45.87
N SER A 6 -32.31 31.05 -46.23
CA SER A 6 -31.16 30.59 -47.08
C SER A 6 -29.75 31.26 -47.16
N ARG A 7 -28.71 30.39 -47.20
CA ARG A 7 -27.32 30.54 -47.79
C ARG A 7 -27.36 30.48 -49.35
N PRO A 8 -26.27 30.66 -50.19
CA PRO A 8 -24.79 30.68 -50.02
C PRO A 8 -24.10 31.92 -50.70
N GLY A 9 -22.78 32.02 -51.03
CA GLY A 9 -21.54 31.29 -50.65
C GLY A 9 -20.63 30.80 -51.81
N SER A 10 -19.48 31.46 -52.11
CA SER A 10 -18.44 31.04 -53.10
C SER A 10 -17.05 31.70 -52.88
N THR A 11 -16.03 31.22 -53.60
CA THR A 11 -14.55 31.44 -53.48
C THR A 11 -13.97 32.05 -54.78
N PRO A 12 -12.65 31.93 -55.12
CA PRO A 12 -11.38 32.28 -54.45
C PRO A 12 -10.56 33.32 -55.28
N GLU A 13 -9.33 33.67 -54.86
CA GLU A 13 -8.34 34.20 -55.81
C GLU A 13 -6.90 33.74 -55.50
N SER A 14 -6.08 33.60 -56.54
CA SER A 14 -4.74 32.99 -56.52
C SER A 14 -3.71 33.89 -57.21
N GLY A 15 -2.49 34.00 -56.66
CA GLY A 15 -1.36 34.67 -57.30
C GLY A 15 -0.05 33.88 -57.11
N SER A 16 0.78 33.79 -58.16
CA SER A 16 1.87 32.82 -58.24
C SER A 16 3.11 33.32 -59.02
N VAL A 17 4.32 32.95 -58.54
CA VAL A 17 5.59 32.78 -59.34
C VAL A 17 6.22 34.10 -59.89
N PRO A 18 7.51 34.22 -60.33
CA PRO A 18 8.73 33.34 -60.34
C PRO A 18 9.92 33.88 -59.48
N ALA A 19 10.92 33.10 -59.01
CA ALA A 19 12.07 32.43 -59.65
C ALA A 19 13.31 33.28 -60.07
N THR A 20 14.50 32.86 -59.58
CA THR A 20 15.87 32.76 -60.16
C THR A 20 16.95 33.03 -59.07
N ALA A 21 18.21 32.57 -59.10
CA ALA A 21 19.07 32.08 -60.20
C ALA A 21 20.11 31.00 -59.76
N LEU A 22 20.89 30.49 -60.71
CA LEU A 22 21.91 29.43 -60.56
C LEU A 22 23.28 29.94 -60.05
N GLY A 23 24.10 29.04 -59.49
CA GLY A 23 25.51 29.30 -59.17
C GLY A 23 26.34 28.06 -58.80
N SER A 24 27.30 27.70 -59.65
CA SER A 24 28.37 26.70 -59.47
C SER A 24 29.51 27.11 -60.43
N PRO A 25 30.81 26.75 -60.27
CA PRO A 25 31.31 25.52 -59.64
C PRO A 25 32.67 25.64 -58.87
N SER A 26 33.30 24.46 -58.65
CA SER A 26 34.74 24.14 -58.52
C SER A 26 35.48 24.16 -57.16
N SER A 27 35.68 22.93 -56.66
CA SER A 27 36.90 22.35 -56.05
C SER A 27 37.83 23.18 -55.17
N ARG A 28 37.98 22.72 -53.91
CA ARG A 28 39.30 22.42 -53.35
C ARG A 28 39.23 21.19 -52.44
N ALA A 29 40.18 20.26 -52.62
CA ALA A 29 40.29 19.08 -51.80
C ALA A 29 40.87 19.44 -50.42
N ALA A 30 40.26 18.91 -49.36
CA ALA A 30 40.84 18.87 -48.02
C ALA A 30 40.52 17.51 -47.40
N THR A 31 41.50 16.61 -47.43
CA THR A 31 41.44 15.32 -46.74
C THR A 31 41.47 15.51 -45.23
N GLY A 32 40.30 15.65 -44.62
CA GLY A 32 40.11 15.59 -43.17
C GLY A 32 39.51 14.24 -42.79
N ALA A 33 40.23 13.44 -42.00
CA ALA A 33 39.81 12.08 -41.66
C ALA A 33 38.44 12.07 -40.98
N VAL A 34 37.56 11.16 -41.43
CA VAL A 34 36.34 10.81 -40.69
C VAL A 34 36.75 10.05 -39.44
N ALA A 35 37.07 10.79 -38.38
CA ALA A 35 37.10 10.27 -37.02
C ALA A 35 35.65 9.94 -36.64
N GLY A 36 35.20 8.75 -37.05
CA GLY A 36 33.95 8.17 -36.58
C GLY A 36 34.04 8.09 -35.06
N SER A 37 33.35 9.00 -34.37
CA SER A 37 33.21 8.93 -32.92
C SER A 37 32.32 7.74 -32.63
N ALA A 38 32.97 6.57 -32.49
CA ALA A 38 32.38 5.39 -31.90
C ALA A 38 31.86 5.81 -30.53
N HIS A 39 30.57 6.14 -30.49
CA HIS A 39 29.89 6.64 -29.31
C HIS A 39 29.72 5.43 -28.38
N GLY A 40 30.83 5.09 -27.71
CA GLY A 40 30.94 4.00 -26.75
C GLY A 40 29.90 4.24 -25.68
N THR A 41 28.74 3.62 -25.84
CA THR A 41 27.62 3.78 -24.93
C THR A 41 27.98 3.04 -23.66
N ASP A 42 28.53 3.81 -22.70
CA ASP A 42 28.98 3.35 -21.40
C ASP A 42 28.08 2.20 -20.88
N PRO A 43 28.64 0.99 -20.68
CA PRO A 43 27.88 -0.18 -20.26
C PRO A 43 27.07 0.06 -18.98
N GLN A 44 27.54 0.93 -18.07
CA GLN A 44 26.78 1.29 -16.87
C GLN A 44 25.55 2.13 -17.21
N ARG A 45 25.67 3.12 -18.12
CA ARG A 45 24.52 3.88 -18.65
C ARG A 45 23.54 3.01 -19.43
N GLN A 46 24.00 2.05 -20.23
CA GLN A 46 23.09 1.08 -20.88
C GLN A 46 22.37 0.19 -19.85
N ARG A 47 23.11 -0.40 -18.89
CA ARG A 47 22.55 -1.26 -17.85
C ARG A 47 21.55 -0.51 -16.96
N GLY A 48 21.84 0.75 -16.60
CA GLY A 48 20.93 1.64 -15.87
C GLY A 48 19.66 2.00 -16.66
N ARG A 49 19.75 2.19 -17.98
CA ARG A 49 18.58 2.34 -18.86
C ARG A 49 17.75 1.06 -18.94
N SER A 50 18.40 -0.10 -19.03
CA SER A 50 17.75 -1.42 -19.07
C SER A 50 16.97 -1.71 -17.78
N ILE A 51 17.58 -1.50 -16.61
CA ILE A 51 16.91 -1.68 -15.30
C ILE A 51 15.71 -0.75 -15.19
N ARG A 52 15.85 0.55 -15.50
CA ARG A 52 14.72 1.50 -15.49
C ARG A 52 13.59 1.08 -16.42
N SER A 53 13.92 0.59 -17.62
CA SER A 53 12.94 0.09 -18.59
C SER A 53 12.16 -1.11 -18.04
N ALA A 54 12.85 -2.09 -17.42
CA ALA A 54 12.21 -3.25 -16.80
C ALA A 54 11.26 -2.86 -15.65
N VAL A 55 11.71 -1.98 -14.75
CA VAL A 55 10.91 -1.48 -13.61
C VAL A 55 9.69 -0.69 -14.09
N ALA A 56 9.84 0.17 -15.11
CA ALA A 56 8.74 0.91 -15.70
C ALA A 56 7.72 0.01 -16.44
N ARG A 57 8.18 -1.11 -17.01
CA ARG A 57 7.31 -2.09 -17.70
C ARG A 57 6.49 -2.94 -16.73
N TYR A 58 7.04 -3.31 -15.58
CA TYR A 58 6.40 -4.20 -14.60
C TYR A 58 6.36 -3.65 -13.16
N PRO A 59 5.89 -2.41 -12.92
CA PRO A 59 6.06 -1.72 -11.63
C PRO A 59 5.39 -2.44 -10.45
N LEU A 60 4.21 -3.06 -10.67
CA LEU A 60 3.54 -3.86 -9.63
C LEU A 60 4.35 -5.10 -9.26
N VAL A 61 4.84 -5.87 -10.24
CA VAL A 61 5.60 -7.09 -9.99
C VAL A 61 6.94 -6.76 -9.33
N THR A 62 7.66 -5.75 -9.83
CA THR A 62 8.89 -5.26 -9.21
C THR A 62 8.66 -4.85 -7.76
N PHE A 63 7.59 -4.10 -7.48
CA PHE A 63 7.25 -3.69 -6.12
C PHE A 63 7.00 -4.88 -5.20
N PHE A 64 6.15 -5.85 -5.58
CA PHE A 64 5.89 -7.01 -4.72
C PHE A 64 7.13 -7.87 -4.52
N VAL A 65 7.94 -8.09 -5.56
CA VAL A 65 9.21 -8.84 -5.44
C VAL A 65 10.18 -8.14 -4.48
N LEU A 66 10.39 -6.83 -4.63
CA LEU A 66 11.28 -6.08 -3.72
C LEU A 66 10.72 -6.03 -2.29
N ALA A 67 9.41 -5.79 -2.13
CA ALA A 67 8.79 -5.68 -0.81
C ALA A 67 8.90 -6.98 0.00
N ASN A 68 8.71 -8.14 -0.66
CA ASN A 68 8.92 -9.44 -0.01
C ASN A 68 10.40 -9.71 0.24
N LEU A 69 11.27 -9.61 -0.78
CA LEU A 69 12.69 -9.94 -0.62
C LEU A 69 13.39 -9.07 0.44
N LEU A 70 13.13 -7.76 0.47
CA LEU A 70 13.76 -6.85 1.43
C LEU A 70 13.25 -7.08 2.87
N SER A 71 11.95 -7.33 3.07
CA SER A 71 11.43 -7.66 4.40
C SER A 71 11.91 -9.01 4.88
N TRP A 72 11.81 -10.06 4.04
CA TRP A 72 12.17 -11.42 4.43
C TRP A 72 13.67 -11.54 4.74
N ALA A 73 14.53 -10.87 3.97
CA ALA A 73 15.96 -10.79 4.27
C ALA A 73 16.23 -10.05 5.60
N ALA A 74 15.50 -8.98 5.90
CA ALA A 74 15.63 -8.24 7.15
C ALA A 74 15.07 -9.00 8.38
N TRP A 75 14.05 -9.84 8.18
CA TRP A 75 13.45 -10.67 9.24
C TRP A 75 14.15 -12.02 9.44
N THR A 76 14.91 -12.53 8.48
CA THR A 76 15.63 -13.81 8.62
C THR A 76 16.51 -13.84 9.88
N PRO A 77 17.32 -12.80 10.21
CA PRO A 77 18.05 -12.75 11.49
C PRO A 77 17.17 -12.90 12.74
N TYR A 78 15.97 -12.34 12.73
CA TYR A 78 15.01 -12.41 13.84
C TYR A 78 14.33 -13.78 13.94
N ILE A 79 13.92 -14.33 12.80
CA ILE A 79 13.33 -15.68 12.69
C ILE A 79 14.33 -16.76 13.11
N LEU A 80 15.62 -16.61 12.79
CA LEU A 80 16.67 -17.55 13.19
C LEU A 80 17.12 -17.38 14.66
N SER A 81 16.69 -16.31 15.34
CA SER A 81 17.05 -15.99 16.72
C SER A 81 16.27 -16.80 17.76
N ASN A 82 16.61 -16.63 19.03
CA ASN A 82 15.85 -17.13 20.18
C ASN A 82 14.41 -16.55 20.24
N ASN A 83 14.11 -15.51 19.46
CA ASN A 83 12.74 -15.03 19.21
C ASN A 83 11.94 -15.91 18.23
N GLY A 84 12.51 -16.98 17.68
CA GLY A 84 11.84 -17.86 16.72
C GLY A 84 12.40 -19.28 16.71
N LEU A 85 13.11 -19.63 15.63
CA LEU A 85 13.60 -20.99 15.39
C LEU A 85 14.79 -21.40 16.27
N GLY A 86 15.44 -20.48 16.99
CA GLY A 86 16.56 -20.79 17.90
C GLY A 86 17.79 -21.38 17.21
N VAL A 87 18.06 -20.99 15.96
CA VAL A 87 19.15 -21.52 15.12
C VAL A 87 20.51 -20.91 15.51
N TRP A 88 20.52 -19.69 16.03
CA TRP A 88 21.69 -19.06 16.65
C TRP A 88 21.35 -18.50 18.04
N ASP A 89 22.33 -18.47 18.94
CA ASP A 89 22.12 -17.98 20.30
C ASP A 89 22.22 -16.44 20.34
N TYR A 90 21.11 -15.80 19.97
CA TYR A 90 20.92 -14.36 20.04
C TYR A 90 19.46 -14.05 20.34
N SER A 91 19.20 -13.06 21.20
CA SER A 91 17.87 -12.53 21.46
C SER A 91 17.83 -11.05 21.08
N PHE A 92 16.82 -10.64 20.33
CA PHE A 92 16.64 -9.24 19.98
C PHE A 92 16.23 -8.44 21.22
N PRO A 93 16.78 -7.22 21.42
CA PRO A 93 16.49 -6.42 22.61
C PRO A 93 15.02 -6.01 22.63
N GLU A 94 14.41 -6.07 23.82
CA GLU A 94 13.04 -5.60 24.04
C GLU A 94 12.98 -4.09 24.28
N TRP A 95 12.03 -3.44 23.63
CA TRP A 95 11.73 -2.01 23.79
C TRP A 95 10.24 -1.90 24.11
N LEU A 96 9.88 -1.22 25.19
CA LEU A 96 8.48 -1.13 25.68
C LEU A 96 7.81 -2.51 25.88
N GLY A 97 8.59 -3.53 26.29
CA GLY A 97 8.09 -4.89 26.52
C GLY A 97 7.88 -5.73 25.25
N THR A 98 8.52 -5.38 24.12
CA THR A 98 8.50 -6.22 22.91
C THR A 98 9.80 -6.15 22.11
N SER A 99 10.22 -7.30 21.60
CA SER A 99 11.32 -7.50 20.65
C SER A 99 11.02 -6.96 19.25
N GLN A 100 9.74 -6.77 18.92
CA GLN A 100 9.28 -6.49 17.54
C GLN A 100 9.78 -5.16 16.97
N PHE A 101 10.08 -4.15 17.80
CA PHE A 101 10.70 -2.90 17.35
C PHE A 101 12.11 -3.11 16.78
N ALA A 102 12.87 -4.07 17.31
CA ALA A 102 14.20 -4.40 16.83
C ALA A 102 14.17 -5.49 15.73
N GLY A 103 13.29 -6.49 15.87
CA GLY A 103 13.22 -7.65 14.98
C GLY A 103 12.34 -7.48 13.73
N VAL A 104 11.15 -6.91 13.89
CA VAL A 104 10.13 -6.83 12.81
C VAL A 104 10.17 -5.49 12.09
N LEU A 105 10.36 -4.39 12.83
CA LEU A 105 10.29 -3.04 12.26
C LEU A 105 11.26 -2.77 11.08
N PRO A 106 12.52 -3.27 11.08
CA PRO A 106 13.42 -3.06 9.94
C PRO A 106 12.87 -3.61 8.62
N GLY A 107 12.33 -4.83 8.64
CA GLY A 107 11.70 -5.42 7.46
C GLY A 107 10.39 -4.72 7.07
N ALA A 108 9.64 -4.21 8.05
CA ALA A 108 8.44 -3.41 7.77
C ALA A 108 8.78 -2.11 7.00
N TYR A 109 9.87 -1.41 7.31
CA TYR A 109 10.27 -0.23 6.53
C TYR A 109 10.98 -0.55 5.21
N LEU A 110 11.85 -1.57 5.20
CA LEU A 110 12.61 -1.93 4.00
C LEU A 110 11.75 -2.58 2.90
N GLY A 111 10.63 -3.21 3.27
CA GLY A 111 9.69 -3.77 2.30
C GLY A 111 8.82 -2.72 1.62
N PRO A 112 7.61 -2.41 2.11
CA PRO A 112 6.58 -1.74 1.32
C PRO A 112 6.91 -0.27 1.03
N ILE A 113 7.21 0.55 2.05
CA ILE A 113 7.51 1.97 1.82
C ILE A 113 8.78 2.18 0.98
N ALA A 114 9.89 1.50 1.28
CA ALA A 114 11.14 1.67 0.52
C ALA A 114 11.03 1.13 -0.92
N SER A 115 10.37 -0.01 -1.13
CA SER A 115 10.12 -0.54 -2.48
C SER A 115 9.19 0.37 -3.28
N ALA A 116 8.15 0.91 -2.67
CA ALA A 116 7.27 1.87 -3.32
C ALA A 116 8.00 3.16 -3.71
N LEU A 117 8.83 3.71 -2.82
CA LEU A 117 9.66 4.87 -3.09
C LEU A 117 10.59 4.63 -4.28
N LEU A 118 11.34 3.51 -4.26
CA LEU A 118 12.28 3.14 -5.32
C LEU A 118 11.59 2.92 -6.66
N VAL A 119 10.52 2.12 -6.71
CA VAL A 119 9.80 1.83 -7.95
C VAL A 119 9.10 3.09 -8.49
N THR A 120 8.51 3.93 -7.63
CA THR A 120 7.94 5.23 -8.06
C THR A 120 9.02 6.14 -8.64
N ALA A 121 10.19 6.25 -8.00
CA ALA A 121 11.28 7.07 -8.48
C ALA A 121 11.83 6.61 -9.85
N LEU A 122 11.86 5.30 -10.10
CA LEU A 122 12.37 4.71 -11.35
C LEU A 122 11.34 4.67 -12.48
N ALA A 123 10.06 4.39 -12.18
CA ALA A 123 8.99 4.25 -13.17
C ALA A 123 8.26 5.57 -13.48
N ASP A 124 7.90 6.35 -12.45
CA ASP A 124 7.07 7.55 -12.57
C ASP A 124 7.88 8.86 -12.41
N GLY A 125 9.11 8.76 -11.91
CA GLY A 125 10.01 9.88 -11.65
C GLY A 125 9.45 10.94 -10.68
N ARG A 126 9.90 12.19 -10.85
CA ARG A 126 9.51 13.33 -10.00
C ARG A 126 8.02 13.65 -10.02
N ALA A 127 7.26 13.18 -11.01
CA ALA A 127 5.81 13.38 -11.06
C ALA A 127 5.10 12.41 -10.11
N GLY A 128 5.40 11.10 -10.19
CA GLY A 128 4.83 10.10 -9.28
C GLY A 128 5.20 10.34 -7.83
N LEU A 129 6.47 10.68 -7.53
CA LEU A 129 6.91 10.98 -6.17
C LEU A 129 6.12 12.13 -5.53
N ARG A 130 5.81 13.19 -6.31
CA ARG A 130 4.96 14.29 -5.83
C ARG A 130 3.51 13.87 -5.63
N ALA A 131 2.97 12.98 -6.46
CA ALA A 131 1.61 12.47 -6.32
C ALA A 131 1.45 11.57 -5.07
N TRP A 132 2.43 10.69 -4.83
CA TRP A 132 2.53 9.82 -3.67
C TRP A 132 2.68 10.63 -2.37
N ALA A 133 3.66 11.54 -2.30
CA ALA A 133 3.83 12.43 -1.15
C ALA A 133 2.61 13.33 -0.87
N LYS A 134 1.86 13.74 -1.91
CA LYS A 134 0.62 14.52 -1.77
C LYS A 134 -0.51 13.73 -1.09
N ARG A 135 -0.57 12.41 -1.30
CA ARG A 135 -1.56 11.54 -0.64
C ARG A 135 -1.18 11.22 0.80
N LEU A 136 0.11 11.06 1.10
CA LEU A 136 0.64 10.96 2.47
C LEU A 136 0.23 12.13 3.37
N TRP A 137 0.11 13.35 2.82
CA TRP A 137 -0.34 14.54 3.57
C TRP A 137 -1.83 14.89 3.41
N LYS A 138 -2.67 13.98 2.89
CA LYS A 138 -4.09 14.25 2.62
C LYS A 138 -4.98 14.09 3.87
N TRP A 139 -4.81 14.99 4.84
CA TRP A 139 -5.62 15.06 6.07
C TRP A 139 -6.98 15.76 5.89
N ARG A 140 -7.18 16.54 4.82
CA ARG A 140 -8.46 17.23 4.56
C ARG A 140 -9.51 16.25 4.03
N VAL A 141 -10.21 15.61 4.97
CA VAL A 141 -11.26 14.59 4.79
C VAL A 141 -12.42 14.91 5.74
N GLY A 142 -13.66 14.60 5.36
CA GLY A 142 -14.84 14.89 6.20
C GLY A 142 -14.82 14.13 7.53
N PHE A 143 -15.08 14.83 8.64
CA PHE A 143 -14.93 14.39 10.03
C PHE A 143 -15.45 12.96 10.34
N ARG A 144 -16.60 12.57 9.76
CA ARG A 144 -17.18 11.22 9.92
C ARG A 144 -16.19 10.08 9.65
N TRP A 145 -15.21 10.27 8.77
CA TRP A 145 -14.21 9.24 8.46
C TRP A 145 -13.23 9.04 9.61
N TYR A 146 -12.85 10.10 10.33
CA TYR A 146 -12.04 9.99 11.54
C TYR A 146 -12.81 9.27 12.66
N VAL A 147 -14.12 9.53 12.80
CA VAL A 147 -14.96 8.81 13.77
C VAL A 147 -15.06 7.32 13.40
N ILE A 148 -15.25 6.99 12.12
CA ILE A 148 -15.28 5.61 11.64
C ILE A 148 -13.95 4.88 11.93
N THR A 149 -12.80 5.53 11.72
CA THR A 149 -11.49 4.89 11.97
C THR A 149 -11.13 4.81 13.45
N ILE A 150 -11.31 5.90 14.22
CA ILE A 150 -10.86 5.97 15.63
C ILE A 150 -11.82 5.24 16.57
N VAL A 151 -13.14 5.37 16.35
CA VAL A 151 -14.17 4.84 17.26
C VAL A 151 -14.86 3.62 16.64
N GLY A 152 -15.19 3.68 15.35
CA GLY A 152 -15.88 2.60 14.65
C GLY A 152 -15.09 1.29 14.59
N VAL A 153 -13.74 1.35 14.54
CA VAL A 153 -12.88 0.17 14.54
C VAL A 153 -12.87 -0.54 15.91
N PRO A 154 -12.48 0.11 17.04
CA PRO A 154 -12.67 -0.46 18.37
C PRO A 154 -14.08 -1.00 18.62
N ALA A 155 -15.12 -0.23 18.27
CA ALA A 155 -16.51 -0.65 18.46
C ALA A 155 -16.86 -1.92 17.66
N ALA A 156 -16.36 -2.06 16.43
CA ALA A 156 -16.55 -3.26 15.62
C ALA A 156 -15.81 -4.48 16.20
N ILE A 157 -14.59 -4.30 16.72
CA ILE A 157 -13.81 -5.38 17.36
C ILE A 157 -14.47 -5.82 18.68
N ILE A 158 -14.94 -4.87 19.50
CA ILE A 158 -15.72 -5.16 20.71
C ILE A 158 -16.99 -5.95 20.35
N ALA A 159 -17.76 -5.47 19.36
CA ALA A 159 -18.99 -6.13 18.93
C ALA A 159 -18.76 -7.55 18.38
N SER A 160 -17.67 -7.79 17.64
CA SER A 160 -17.33 -9.14 17.19
C SER A 160 -16.81 -10.02 18.32
N THR A 161 -16.03 -9.47 19.27
CA THR A 161 -15.50 -10.23 20.42
C THR A 161 -16.59 -10.65 21.39
N LEU A 162 -17.65 -9.84 21.57
CA LEU A 162 -18.81 -10.14 22.42
C LEU A 162 -19.52 -11.46 22.04
N VAL A 163 -19.45 -11.87 20.76
CA VAL A 163 -19.99 -13.16 20.28
C VAL A 163 -19.23 -14.34 20.88
N PHE A 164 -17.91 -14.20 21.06
CA PHE A 164 -17.03 -15.23 21.61
C PHE A 164 -16.89 -15.15 23.13
N SER A 165 -17.06 -13.97 23.73
CA SER A 165 -17.02 -13.79 25.19
C SER A 165 -18.31 -14.18 25.92
N GLY A 166 -19.36 -14.60 25.20
CA GLY A 166 -20.68 -14.84 25.78
C GLY A 166 -21.32 -13.56 26.34
N GLY A 167 -21.03 -12.41 25.74
CA GLY A 167 -21.50 -11.10 26.21
C GLY A 167 -20.67 -10.48 27.35
N GLN A 168 -19.63 -11.16 27.85
CA GLN A 168 -18.75 -10.61 28.89
C GLN A 168 -17.86 -9.50 28.31
N LEU A 169 -17.77 -8.38 29.03
CA LEU A 169 -16.97 -7.21 28.67
C LEU A 169 -16.61 -6.44 29.93
N GLN A 170 -15.35 -6.08 30.09
CA GLN A 170 -14.89 -5.20 31.17
C GLN A 170 -14.61 -3.79 30.63
N ALA A 171 -14.77 -2.78 31.50
CA ALA A 171 -14.36 -1.42 31.16
C ALA A 171 -12.82 -1.34 31.13
N PRO A 172 -12.22 -0.62 30.17
CA PRO A 172 -10.77 -0.54 30.07
C PRO A 172 -10.17 0.15 31.30
N SER A 173 -9.03 -0.36 31.77
CA SER A 173 -8.30 0.23 32.89
C SER A 173 -7.77 1.63 32.57
N LEU A 174 -7.49 2.42 33.63
CA LEU A 174 -6.96 3.78 33.46
C LEU A 174 -5.62 3.80 32.69
N ILE A 175 -4.81 2.75 32.83
CA ILE A 175 -3.56 2.59 32.09
C ILE A 175 -3.83 2.42 30.60
N VAL A 176 -4.80 1.57 30.22
CA VAL A 176 -5.22 1.39 28.82
C VAL A 176 -5.75 2.70 28.23
N ILE A 177 -6.61 3.42 28.97
CA ILE A 177 -7.14 4.72 28.54
C ILE A 177 -6.00 5.73 28.30
N ALA A 178 -5.03 5.80 29.21
CA ALA A 178 -3.89 6.72 29.08
C ALA A 178 -2.92 6.32 27.95
N ALA A 179 -2.70 5.01 27.73
CA ALA A 179 -1.80 4.48 26.72
C ALA A 179 -2.39 4.49 25.31
N PHE A 180 -3.72 4.50 25.15
CA PHE A 180 -4.37 4.30 23.86
C PHE A 180 -3.97 5.33 22.80
N VAL A 181 -3.92 6.63 23.14
CA VAL A 181 -3.55 7.69 22.19
C VAL A 181 -2.05 7.71 21.87
N PRO A 182 -1.12 7.65 22.87
CA PRO A 182 0.31 7.46 22.60
C PRO A 182 0.61 6.24 21.73
N GLY A 183 -0.03 5.10 22.01
CA GLY A 183 0.09 3.89 21.21
C GLY A 183 -0.38 4.07 19.77
N LEU A 184 -1.51 4.74 19.57
CA LEU A 184 -2.04 5.01 18.23
C LEU A 184 -1.08 5.90 17.41
N VAL A 185 -0.46 6.90 18.05
CA VAL A 185 0.56 7.76 17.43
C VAL A 185 1.83 6.98 17.11
N LEU A 186 2.28 6.09 18.00
CA LEU A 186 3.41 5.21 17.75
C LEU A 186 3.15 4.28 16.56
N GLN A 187 2.00 3.60 16.56
CA GLN A 187 1.55 2.70 15.49
C GLN A 187 1.41 3.42 14.13
N MET A 188 0.96 4.68 14.10
CA MET A 188 0.94 5.51 12.88
C MET A 188 2.33 5.63 12.23
N VAL A 189 3.39 5.64 13.03
CA VAL A 189 4.78 5.65 12.55
C VAL A 189 5.24 4.23 12.23
N THR A 190 5.12 3.28 13.17
CA THR A 190 5.77 1.97 13.06
C THR A 190 5.09 1.00 12.10
N THR A 191 3.76 1.03 12.01
CA THR A 191 2.97 0.16 11.12
C THR A 191 2.40 0.97 9.98
N GLY A 192 1.67 2.04 10.29
CA GLY A 192 0.97 2.86 9.29
C GLY A 192 1.91 3.40 8.21
N LEU A 193 3.01 4.05 8.61
CA LEU A 193 3.95 4.64 7.66
C LEU A 193 4.86 3.59 6.97
N ALA A 194 5.18 2.49 7.66
CA ALA A 194 5.99 1.42 7.08
C ALA A 194 5.27 0.71 5.91
N GLU A 195 3.97 0.48 6.05
CA GLU A 195 3.20 -0.39 5.15
C GLU A 195 2.31 0.32 4.14
N GLU A 196 1.47 1.26 4.60
CA GLU A 196 0.42 1.87 3.78
C GLU A 196 0.91 2.56 2.51
N PRO A 197 2.05 3.30 2.52
CA PRO A 197 2.57 3.93 1.30
C PRO A 197 2.93 2.91 0.22
N GLY A 198 3.20 1.65 0.59
CA GLY A 198 3.33 0.53 -0.33
C GLY A 198 1.99 -0.04 -0.75
N TRP A 199 1.22 -0.59 0.19
CA TRP A 199 0.02 -1.34 -0.15
C TRP A 199 -1.12 -0.47 -0.68
N ARG A 200 -1.42 0.64 0.02
CA ARG A 200 -2.61 1.46 -0.21
C ARG A 200 -2.34 2.63 -1.14
N ASP A 201 -1.16 3.26 -1.11
CA ASP A 201 -0.81 4.33 -2.07
C ASP A 201 -0.19 3.80 -3.38
N PHE A 202 0.83 2.94 -3.30
CA PHE A 202 1.53 2.48 -4.51
C PHE A 202 0.77 1.38 -5.27
N ALA A 203 0.40 0.29 -4.59
CA ALA A 203 -0.12 -0.92 -5.24
C ALA A 203 -1.61 -0.84 -5.58
N LEU A 204 -2.46 -0.45 -4.62
CA LEU A 204 -3.92 -0.46 -4.80
C LEU A 204 -4.40 0.39 -6.00
N PRO A 205 -3.94 1.63 -6.25
CA PRO A 205 -4.38 2.41 -7.41
C PRO A 205 -3.96 1.79 -8.75
N ARG A 206 -2.77 1.16 -8.80
CA ARG A 206 -2.27 0.44 -9.99
C ARG A 206 -3.08 -0.83 -10.27
N LEU A 207 -3.53 -1.53 -9.23
CA LEU A 207 -4.46 -2.66 -9.36
C LEU A 207 -5.84 -2.18 -9.83
N GLN A 208 -6.41 -1.14 -9.22
CA GLN A 208 -7.70 -0.56 -9.62
C GLN A 208 -7.72 0.07 -11.04
N ALA A 209 -6.56 0.45 -11.57
CA ALA A 209 -6.44 0.89 -12.97
C ALA A 209 -6.71 -0.26 -13.96
N ARG A 210 -6.44 -1.51 -13.56
CA ARG A 210 -6.63 -2.72 -14.40
C ARG A 210 -7.90 -3.47 -14.04
N PHE A 211 -8.16 -3.66 -12.76
CA PHE A 211 -9.23 -4.50 -12.22
C PHE A 211 -10.36 -3.67 -11.57
N THR A 212 -11.48 -4.32 -11.24
CA THR A 212 -12.51 -3.69 -10.40
C THR A 212 -11.97 -3.46 -8.98
N PRO A 213 -12.52 -2.52 -8.19
CA PRO A 213 -12.09 -2.30 -6.80
C PRO A 213 -12.15 -3.56 -5.93
N LEU A 214 -13.19 -4.38 -6.09
CA LEU A 214 -13.33 -5.65 -5.38
C LEU A 214 -12.24 -6.66 -5.81
N THR A 215 -12.03 -6.84 -7.11
CA THR A 215 -10.96 -7.72 -7.63
C THR A 215 -9.57 -7.24 -7.18
N ALA A 216 -9.32 -5.93 -7.18
CA ALA A 216 -8.07 -5.35 -6.66
C ALA A 216 -7.87 -5.64 -5.18
N SER A 217 -8.96 -5.66 -4.38
CA SER A 217 -8.92 -6.02 -2.96
C SER A 217 -8.58 -7.50 -2.77
N PHE A 218 -9.21 -8.40 -3.55
CA PHE A 218 -8.93 -9.84 -3.54
C PHE A 218 -7.55 -10.22 -4.09
N ILE A 219 -6.91 -9.36 -4.89
CA ILE A 219 -5.51 -9.56 -5.31
C ILE A 219 -4.54 -9.07 -4.23
N LEU A 220 -4.78 -7.88 -3.67
CA LEU A 220 -3.86 -7.26 -2.70
C LEU A 220 -3.92 -7.93 -1.32
N GLY A 221 -5.08 -8.46 -0.90
CA GLY A 221 -5.25 -9.14 0.39
C GLY A 221 -4.31 -10.35 0.58
N PRO A 222 -4.31 -11.35 -0.34
CA PRO A 222 -3.40 -12.48 -0.28
C PRO A 222 -1.92 -12.10 -0.43
N LEU A 223 -1.60 -11.06 -1.21
CA LEU A 223 -0.22 -10.58 -1.35
C LEU A 223 0.28 -9.89 -0.07
N TRP A 224 -0.60 -9.22 0.66
CA TRP A 224 -0.32 -8.64 1.98
C TRP A 224 -0.22 -9.73 3.07
N ALA A 225 -1.03 -10.79 2.99
CA ALA A 225 -0.90 -11.96 3.86
C ALA A 225 0.42 -12.71 3.61
N LEU A 226 0.73 -13.02 2.35
CA LEU A 226 1.97 -13.68 1.93
C LEU A 226 3.21 -12.97 2.46
N TRP A 227 3.20 -11.63 2.42
CA TRP A 227 4.29 -10.82 2.94
C TRP A 227 4.62 -11.15 4.40
N HIS A 228 3.61 -11.32 5.27
CA HIS A 228 3.80 -11.66 6.69
C HIS A 228 4.22 -13.11 6.96
N MET A 229 4.06 -14.04 6.01
CA MET A 229 4.15 -15.48 6.30
C MET A 229 5.42 -15.93 7.05
N PRO A 230 6.64 -15.40 6.77
CA PRO A 230 7.83 -15.78 7.53
C PRO A 230 7.79 -15.40 9.02
N LEU A 231 7.05 -14.37 9.42
CA LEU A 231 6.91 -13.97 10.83
C LEU A 231 6.11 -14.98 11.68
N PHE A 232 5.39 -15.91 11.05
CA PHE A 232 4.77 -17.03 11.77
C PHE A 232 5.77 -18.07 12.30
N LEU A 233 7.06 -17.91 11.98
CA LEU A 233 8.18 -18.67 12.53
C LEU A 233 8.89 -17.92 13.69
N SER A 234 8.26 -16.89 14.25
CA SER A 234 8.74 -16.16 15.43
C SER A 234 7.62 -15.92 16.47
N ASP A 235 8.02 -15.43 17.65
CA ASP A 235 7.19 -14.88 18.73
C ASP A 235 6.03 -13.98 18.23
N TRP A 236 6.23 -13.23 17.15
CA TRP A 236 5.21 -12.41 16.49
C TRP A 236 3.99 -13.22 16.04
N GLY A 237 4.20 -14.42 15.48
CA GLY A 237 3.12 -15.36 15.15
C GLY A 237 2.73 -16.29 16.29
N GLY A 238 3.44 -16.23 17.42
CA GLY A 238 3.33 -17.13 18.55
C GLY A 238 4.04 -18.47 18.37
N TRP A 239 5.10 -18.55 17.56
CA TRP A 239 5.93 -19.76 17.45
C TRP A 239 6.61 -20.09 18.81
N PRO A 240 6.75 -21.37 19.21
CA PRO A 240 6.30 -22.59 18.53
C PRO A 240 4.85 -23.00 18.86
N ASP A 241 4.22 -22.37 19.84
CA ASP A 241 2.91 -22.76 20.39
C ASP A 241 1.72 -22.38 19.49
N ALA A 242 2.00 -21.77 18.33
CA ALA A 242 1.00 -21.35 17.36
C ALA A 242 0.28 -22.53 16.72
N ALA A 243 -1.05 -22.46 16.72
CA ALA A 243 -1.87 -23.39 15.97
C ALA A 243 -1.58 -23.33 14.46
N TRP A 244 -1.47 -24.49 13.79
CA TRP A 244 -1.08 -24.59 12.38
C TRP A 244 -2.01 -23.84 11.41
N TRP A 245 -3.26 -23.61 11.80
CA TRP A 245 -4.25 -22.86 11.00
C TRP A 245 -4.14 -21.33 11.13
N ARG A 246 -3.44 -20.81 12.14
CA ARG A 246 -3.34 -19.36 12.43
C ARG A 246 -2.85 -18.53 11.21
N PRO A 247 -1.87 -18.98 10.39
CA PRO A 247 -1.48 -18.24 9.18
C PRO A 247 -2.57 -18.20 8.10
N LEU A 248 -3.37 -19.27 7.97
CA LEU A 248 -4.50 -19.35 7.03
C LEU A 248 -5.64 -18.43 7.46
N GLU A 249 -5.92 -18.38 8.75
CA GLU A 249 -6.91 -17.49 9.33
C GLU A 249 -6.50 -16.02 9.21
N PHE A 250 -5.22 -15.71 9.48
CA PHE A 250 -4.64 -14.40 9.22
C PHE A 250 -4.77 -14.00 7.74
N ALA A 251 -4.52 -14.93 6.81
CA ALA A 251 -4.70 -14.67 5.39
C ALA A 251 -6.17 -14.36 5.02
N ALA A 252 -7.13 -15.09 5.62
CA ALA A 252 -8.56 -14.79 5.45
C ALA A 252 -8.92 -13.39 5.99
N PHE A 253 -8.39 -13.02 7.17
CA PHE A 253 -8.56 -11.69 7.74
C PHE A 253 -7.97 -10.61 6.83
N CYS A 254 -6.74 -10.79 6.32
CA CYS A 254 -6.11 -9.87 5.37
C CYS A 254 -6.97 -9.65 4.12
N ILE A 255 -7.61 -10.70 3.59
CA ILE A 255 -8.52 -10.60 2.44
C ILE A 255 -9.75 -9.75 2.79
N ALA A 256 -10.45 -10.09 3.88
CA ALA A 256 -11.66 -9.40 4.30
C ALA A 256 -11.39 -7.94 4.68
N PHE A 257 -10.38 -7.69 5.53
CA PHE A 257 -10.02 -6.34 5.96
C PHE A 257 -9.53 -5.47 4.80
N ASN A 258 -8.85 -6.02 3.80
CA ASN A 258 -8.41 -5.25 2.64
C ASN A 258 -9.56 -4.74 1.75
N VAL A 259 -10.75 -5.39 1.78
CA VAL A 259 -11.99 -4.85 1.18
C VAL A 259 -12.46 -3.60 1.93
N VAL A 260 -12.44 -3.63 3.27
CA VAL A 260 -12.80 -2.49 4.13
C VAL A 260 -11.83 -1.32 3.92
N MET A 261 -10.52 -1.60 3.96
CA MET A 261 -9.45 -0.64 3.69
C MET A 261 -9.59 0.01 2.30
N THR A 262 -9.87 -0.79 1.27
CA THR A 262 -10.09 -0.30 -0.09
C THR A 262 -11.31 0.64 -0.17
N TRP A 263 -12.39 0.32 0.54
CA TRP A 263 -13.56 1.20 0.61
C TRP A 263 -13.26 2.53 1.30
N VAL A 264 -12.59 2.54 2.46
CA VAL A 264 -12.18 3.78 3.13
C VAL A 264 -11.25 4.60 2.25
N PHE A 265 -10.22 3.98 1.66
CA PHE A 265 -9.29 4.65 0.78
C PHE A 265 -10.01 5.33 -0.40
N ASN A 266 -10.91 4.62 -1.08
CA ASN A 266 -11.69 5.17 -2.19
C ASN A 266 -12.62 6.31 -1.73
N ARG A 267 -13.37 6.12 -0.63
CA ARG A 267 -14.37 7.09 -0.14
C ARG A 267 -13.79 8.35 0.49
N THR A 268 -12.56 8.29 0.99
CA THR A 268 -11.78 9.46 1.45
C THR A 268 -11.05 10.16 0.29
N GLY A 269 -11.24 9.68 -0.94
CA GLY A 269 -10.61 10.20 -2.14
C GLY A 269 -9.11 9.92 -2.20
N GLN A 270 -8.69 8.74 -1.77
CA GLN A 270 -7.29 8.30 -1.63
C GLN A 270 -6.54 9.09 -0.55
N SER A 271 -7.11 9.20 0.66
CA SER A 271 -6.39 9.73 1.82
C SER A 271 -5.55 8.62 2.45
N LEU A 272 -4.23 8.75 2.38
CA LEU A 272 -3.34 7.78 3.01
C LEU A 272 -3.38 7.84 4.54
N PRO A 273 -3.40 9.03 5.21
CA PRO A 273 -3.57 9.10 6.66
C PRO A 273 -4.79 8.37 7.21
N LEU A 274 -5.92 8.37 6.50
CA LEU A 274 -7.12 7.65 6.95
C LEU A 274 -7.02 6.14 6.74
N SER A 275 -6.27 5.67 5.74
CA SER A 275 -5.94 4.25 5.60
C SER A 275 -4.95 3.81 6.69
N MET A 276 -3.92 4.60 6.97
CA MET A 276 -3.02 4.39 8.11
C MET A 276 -3.82 4.29 9.40
N LEU A 277 -4.67 5.28 9.68
CA LEU A 277 -5.49 5.34 10.89
C LEU A 277 -6.45 4.15 11.01
N MET A 278 -7.09 3.72 9.91
CA MET A 278 -7.94 2.51 9.88
C MET A 278 -7.15 1.25 10.26
N HIS A 279 -5.97 1.05 9.66
CA HIS A 279 -5.10 -0.10 9.97
C HIS A 279 -4.59 -0.05 11.41
N VAL A 280 -3.99 1.07 11.81
CA VAL A 280 -3.38 1.17 13.15
C VAL A 280 -4.42 1.19 14.27
N SER A 281 -5.66 1.58 14.03
CA SER A 281 -6.74 1.43 15.02
C SER A 281 -7.07 -0.03 15.32
N VAL A 282 -6.88 -0.96 14.36
CA VAL A 282 -6.98 -2.40 14.64
C VAL A 282 -5.82 -2.83 15.53
N ASN A 283 -4.58 -2.60 15.08
CA ASN A 283 -3.38 -3.05 15.77
C ASN A 283 -3.29 -2.45 17.18
N ASN A 284 -3.54 -1.15 17.33
CA ASN A 284 -3.52 -0.46 18.62
C ASN A 284 -4.59 -0.99 19.60
N PHE A 285 -5.80 -1.28 19.11
CA PHE A 285 -6.85 -1.84 19.98
C PHE A 285 -6.48 -3.24 20.46
N VAL A 286 -5.99 -4.10 19.56
CA VAL A 286 -5.56 -5.46 19.90
C VAL A 286 -4.35 -5.46 20.85
N SER A 287 -3.34 -4.63 20.59
CA SER A 287 -2.11 -4.59 21.40
C SER A 287 -2.26 -3.92 22.77
N ILE A 288 -3.21 -3.00 22.95
CA ILE A 288 -3.31 -2.19 24.20
C ILE A 288 -4.59 -2.47 24.99
N ALA A 289 -5.74 -2.63 24.34
CA ALA A 289 -7.04 -2.63 25.01
C ALA A 289 -7.73 -4.00 25.07
N TRP A 290 -7.52 -4.86 24.07
CA TRP A 290 -8.33 -6.08 23.90
C TRP A 290 -8.17 -7.08 25.07
N SER A 291 -6.94 -7.35 25.51
CA SER A 291 -6.68 -8.30 26.61
C SER A 291 -7.13 -7.79 27.98
N ASP A 292 -7.04 -6.48 28.21
CA ASP A 292 -7.54 -5.80 29.43
C ASP A 292 -9.08 -5.82 29.51
N MET A 293 -9.75 -5.63 28.37
CA MET A 293 -11.22 -5.63 28.28
C MET A 293 -11.84 -7.05 28.21
N PHE A 294 -11.07 -8.05 27.76
CA PHE A 294 -11.50 -9.45 27.60
C PHE A 294 -10.51 -10.46 28.21
N PRO A 295 -10.18 -10.39 29.52
CA PRO A 295 -9.07 -11.14 30.13
C PRO A 295 -9.26 -12.66 30.20
N MET A 296 -10.48 -13.16 29.92
CA MET A 296 -10.79 -14.59 29.87
C MET A 296 -10.55 -15.22 28.48
N LEU A 297 -10.18 -14.43 27.47
CA LEU A 297 -9.98 -14.87 26.09
C LEU A 297 -8.49 -14.87 25.71
N ASN A 298 -8.16 -15.66 24.68
CA ASN A 298 -6.78 -15.82 24.19
C ASN A 298 -6.58 -15.16 22.80
N ALA A 299 -5.32 -15.10 22.34
CA ALA A 299 -4.96 -14.48 21.07
C ALA A 299 -5.66 -15.10 19.84
N ASP A 300 -5.94 -16.41 19.85
CA ASP A 300 -6.71 -17.05 18.77
C ASP A 300 -8.16 -16.53 18.73
N THR A 301 -8.78 -16.33 19.90
CA THR A 301 -10.13 -15.72 19.97
C THR A 301 -10.13 -14.27 19.49
N ALA A 302 -9.05 -13.51 19.71
CA ALA A 302 -8.89 -12.19 19.13
C ALA A 302 -8.86 -12.27 17.59
N GLN A 303 -8.10 -13.23 17.04
CA GLN A 303 -8.02 -13.46 15.59
C GLN A 303 -9.38 -13.89 15.01
N HIS A 304 -10.12 -14.78 15.69
CA HIS A 304 -11.48 -15.18 15.32
C HIS A 304 -12.43 -13.97 15.27
N ALA A 305 -12.38 -13.10 16.28
CA ALA A 305 -13.18 -11.88 16.35
C ALA A 305 -12.83 -10.88 15.23
N LEU A 306 -11.54 -10.72 14.91
CA LEU A 306 -11.07 -9.89 13.80
C LEU A 306 -11.54 -10.42 12.45
N LEU A 307 -11.39 -11.72 12.19
CA LEU A 307 -11.87 -12.35 10.96
C LEU A 307 -13.39 -12.25 10.82
N PHE A 308 -14.13 -12.57 11.87
CA PHE A 308 -15.60 -12.49 11.88
C PHE A 308 -16.10 -11.06 11.62
N GLY A 309 -15.61 -10.08 12.39
CA GLY A 309 -16.01 -8.69 12.26
C GLY A 309 -15.63 -8.07 10.91
N SER A 310 -14.40 -8.31 10.43
CA SER A 310 -13.96 -7.84 9.12
C SER A 310 -14.71 -8.49 7.96
N THR A 311 -15.08 -9.77 8.07
CA THR A 311 -15.90 -10.48 7.07
C THR A 311 -17.30 -9.89 6.98
N ILE A 312 -17.97 -9.65 8.11
CA ILE A 312 -19.28 -8.98 8.14
C ILE A 312 -19.19 -7.59 7.51
N ALA A 313 -18.20 -6.78 7.93
CA ALA A 313 -17.98 -5.45 7.38
C ALA A 313 -17.73 -5.49 5.85
N ALA A 314 -16.89 -6.41 5.38
CA ALA A 314 -16.61 -6.60 3.95
C ALA A 314 -17.86 -6.99 3.17
N VAL A 315 -18.65 -7.96 3.63
CA VAL A 315 -19.90 -8.39 2.99
C VAL A 315 -20.91 -7.25 2.91
N LEU A 316 -21.13 -6.53 4.02
CA LEU A 316 -22.04 -5.37 4.07
C LEU A 316 -21.60 -4.25 3.12
N ILE A 317 -20.29 -3.94 3.07
CA ILE A 317 -19.73 -2.94 2.16
C ILE A 317 -19.85 -3.39 0.69
N VAL A 318 -19.59 -4.66 0.38
CA VAL A 318 -19.74 -5.22 -0.97
C VAL A 318 -21.19 -5.14 -1.44
N ALA A 319 -22.15 -5.54 -0.59
CA ALA A 319 -23.57 -5.43 -0.89
C ALA A 319 -24.00 -3.97 -1.09
N ALA A 320 -23.73 -3.10 -0.12
CA ALA A 320 -24.12 -1.68 -0.16
C ALA A 320 -23.49 -0.89 -1.31
N THR A 321 -22.29 -1.27 -1.76
CA THR A 321 -21.60 -0.62 -2.89
C THR A 321 -21.71 -1.38 -4.22
N ARG A 322 -22.41 -2.52 -4.25
CA ARG A 322 -22.47 -3.45 -5.40
C ARG A 322 -21.07 -3.76 -5.98
N GLY A 323 -20.13 -4.07 -5.10
CA GLY A 323 -18.73 -4.37 -5.42
C GLY A 323 -17.88 -3.16 -5.90
N ARG A 324 -18.43 -1.94 -5.96
CA ARG A 324 -17.67 -0.75 -6.38
C ARG A 324 -16.75 -0.20 -5.29
N LEU A 325 -16.92 -0.61 -4.04
CA LEU A 325 -16.12 -0.19 -2.88
C LEU A 325 -15.87 1.33 -2.85
N GLY A 326 -16.90 2.12 -3.16
CA GLY A 326 -16.81 3.58 -3.12
C GLY A 326 -15.99 4.27 -4.21
N ALA A 327 -15.42 3.54 -5.18
CA ALA A 327 -14.72 4.13 -6.31
C ALA A 327 -15.69 4.93 -7.20
N ALA A 328 -15.20 6.03 -7.79
CA ALA A 328 -15.94 6.78 -8.79
C ALA A 328 -16.15 5.92 -10.05
N PRO A 329 -17.26 6.10 -10.80
CA PRO A 329 -17.42 5.50 -12.11
C PRO A 329 -16.22 5.87 -12.99
N ARG A 330 -15.63 4.88 -13.69
CA ARG A 330 -14.68 5.17 -14.77
C ARG A 330 -15.45 6.00 -15.81
N ARG A 331 -14.96 7.22 -16.10
CA ARG A 331 -15.41 7.94 -17.28
C ARG A 331 -14.90 7.17 -18.49
N VAL A 332 -15.83 6.65 -19.28
CA VAL A 332 -15.58 6.04 -20.60
C VAL A 332 -15.50 7.19 -21.60
#